data_AF-A0A4W4FGV2-F1
#
_entry.id   AF-A0A4W4FGV2-F1
#
_cell.length_a   1.000
_cell.length_b   1.000
_cell.length_c   1.000
_cell.angle_alpha   90.00
_cell.angle_beta   90.00
_cell.angle_gamma   90.00
#
_symmetry.space_group_name_H-M   'P 1'
#
loop_
_entity.id
_entity.type
_entity.pdbx_description
1 polymer ?
#
loop_
_entity_poly.entity_id
_entity_poly.type
_entity_poly.pdbx_seq_one_letter_code
_entity_poly.pdbx_strand_id
1 'polypeptide(L)'
;MASGIKPQVEQGDSDLVVEDDKMYRNPTEVKMSQIVLPCHANHRKELSVGQLLKWMDCTACLSAERHAGCSCVTASMDDIHFERTIGVGQVVNIKAKVNRAFNSSMEVGIEVSCEDLYSNQQWKVCHAFATFVARSTRAEKICLKPLVPCTHKEQLEYSMAAERRRMRLLHIDIMKDLLSNKTFQWSPKGQNEQLTVPTEKTRVESVELVLPPHANHQVNTFGGQIMAWMENVATIAASRLCNAHPTLRTIDMFHFRGPSQVGDRLVLKAIVNNTFKNSMEVGVCAEAYQGEESQRHINSAFMMFEVLDEDGKPCPLPPIRPEPLDGSRRYQEAIARKKIRLDRKYIISCKQTEVPLSVPWDQSNQVYLSYNNVFALKMLAARTKWTLSSEKNNVRLYTLEENQTLCFRIESEVNVPAARAFLLLSDLCCRPEWDKLYKQCELIIQVNDDDFIYHVLTPSVSEGGKVQDFILLASRRPPCNSGDPYVIALRSVTLPTHPPTEDFNRGEMLCAGFIIYEVSKSVSKISYYNQTNPGVLPYISTDIAGLSSSFCYTFHSCSQYLLENRTRHSEVPPYTTNVS
;
A
#
# COMPACT_ATOMS: atom_id res chain seq x y z
N MET A 1 43.46 -12.86 -33.98
CA MET A 1 43.61 -13.34 -32.59
C MET A 1 43.26 -12.19 -31.65
N ALA A 2 42.30 -12.45 -30.76
CA ALA A 2 41.94 -11.70 -29.54
C ALA A 2 41.83 -10.16 -29.60
N SER A 3 40.65 -9.65 -29.97
CA SER A 3 40.18 -8.31 -29.57
C SER A 3 39.50 -8.41 -28.20
N GLY A 4 40.02 -7.70 -27.21
CA GLY A 4 39.58 -7.73 -25.82
C GLY A 4 38.17 -7.18 -25.59
N ILE A 5 37.38 -7.95 -24.87
CA ILE A 5 36.06 -7.59 -24.33
C ILE A 5 36.30 -6.79 -23.04
N LYS A 6 35.90 -5.51 -23.01
CA LYS A 6 35.78 -4.75 -21.76
C LYS A 6 34.45 -5.10 -21.08
N PRO A 7 34.42 -5.33 -19.74
CA PRO A 7 33.17 -5.50 -19.03
C PRO A 7 32.45 -4.14 -18.87
N GLN A 8 31.14 -4.14 -19.10
CA GLN A 8 30.25 -3.02 -18.77
C GLN A 8 30.17 -2.88 -17.25
N VAL A 9 30.52 -1.71 -16.74
CA VAL A 9 30.31 -1.30 -15.35
C VAL A 9 28.89 -0.75 -15.24
N GLU A 10 28.07 -1.37 -14.38
CA GLU A 10 26.75 -0.87 -14.00
C GLU A 10 26.87 0.54 -13.41
N GLN A 11 26.00 1.45 -13.85
CA GLN A 11 25.92 2.82 -13.37
C GLN A 11 25.56 2.85 -11.88
N GLY A 12 26.54 3.20 -11.05
CA GLY A 12 26.32 3.59 -9.66
C GLY A 12 25.61 4.94 -9.58
N ASP A 13 24.62 5.00 -8.69
CA ASP A 13 23.81 6.16 -8.31
C ASP A 13 24.71 7.28 -7.75
N SER A 14 25.20 8.18 -8.61
CA SER A 14 26.06 9.30 -8.20
C SER A 14 25.21 10.49 -7.73
N ASP A 15 24.80 10.44 -6.46
CA ASP A 15 24.09 11.48 -5.70
C ASP A 15 25.03 12.68 -5.41
N LEU A 16 25.65 13.31 -6.42
CA LEU A 16 26.63 14.39 -6.25
C LEU A 16 26.43 15.52 -7.27
N VAL A 17 25.85 16.63 -6.81
CA VAL A 17 25.84 17.91 -7.54
C VAL A 17 27.14 18.64 -7.21
N VAL A 18 27.96 18.92 -8.22
CA VAL A 18 29.18 19.72 -8.11
C VAL A 18 28.84 21.16 -8.49
N GLU A 19 28.61 22.02 -7.50
CA GLU A 19 28.73 23.47 -7.64
C GLU A 19 29.67 23.96 -6.52
N ASP A 20 30.76 24.63 -6.92
CA ASP A 20 31.79 25.27 -6.07
C ASP A 20 32.45 24.42 -4.97
N ASP A 21 33.40 23.56 -5.34
CA ASP A 21 34.55 23.00 -4.58
C ASP A 21 34.39 22.64 -3.07
N LYS A 22 33.15 22.47 -2.60
CA LYS A 22 32.75 22.00 -1.28
C LYS A 22 31.54 21.09 -1.46
N MET A 23 31.70 19.80 -1.20
CA MET A 23 30.60 18.85 -1.13
C MET A 23 29.49 19.39 -0.22
N TYR A 24 28.33 19.72 -0.79
CA TYR A 24 27.14 20.08 0.00
C TYR A 24 26.70 18.85 0.78
N ARG A 25 26.81 18.92 2.11
CA ARG A 25 26.29 17.92 3.04
C ARG A 25 25.20 18.59 3.86
N ASN A 26 24.01 17.97 3.88
CA ASN A 26 22.93 18.46 4.72
C ASN A 26 23.42 18.50 6.18
N PRO A 27 23.38 19.67 6.86
CA PRO A 27 23.97 19.84 8.19
C PRO A 27 23.32 18.96 9.26
N THR A 28 22.08 18.51 9.03
CA THR A 28 21.34 17.64 9.94
C THR A 28 21.64 16.15 9.71
N GLU A 29 22.38 15.80 8.66
CA GLU A 29 22.61 14.40 8.27
C GLU A 29 23.49 13.65 9.27
N VAL A 30 22.97 12.56 9.82
CA VAL A 30 23.69 11.60 10.67
C VAL A 30 23.82 10.28 9.92
N LYS A 31 25.01 9.66 10.01
CA LYS A 31 25.29 8.34 9.45
C LYS A 31 25.76 7.42 10.56
N MET A 32 25.22 6.21 10.61
CA MET A 32 25.63 5.14 11.50
C MET A 32 25.88 3.89 10.67
N SER A 33 27.03 3.26 10.87
CA SER A 33 27.37 1.97 10.27
C SER A 33 27.65 0.97 11.38
N GLN A 34 27.04 -0.22 11.31
CA GLN A 34 27.18 -1.26 12.31
C GLN A 34 27.31 -2.61 11.63
N ILE A 35 28.32 -3.40 12.01
CA ILE A 35 28.41 -4.80 11.62
C ILE A 35 27.41 -5.64 12.43
N VAL A 36 26.68 -6.52 11.76
CA VAL A 36 25.74 -7.42 12.44
C VAL A 36 26.51 -8.55 13.11
N LEU A 37 26.57 -8.50 14.44
CA LEU A 37 27.19 -9.52 15.28
C LEU A 37 26.17 -10.59 15.69
N PRO A 38 26.61 -11.78 16.12
CA PRO A 38 25.71 -12.82 16.61
C PRO A 38 24.79 -12.37 17.76
N CYS A 39 25.24 -11.46 18.62
CA CYS A 39 24.41 -10.90 19.69
C CYS A 39 23.29 -9.96 19.20
N HIS A 40 23.36 -9.50 17.95
CA HIS A 40 22.33 -8.68 17.32
C HIS A 40 21.29 -9.53 16.57
N ALA A 41 21.54 -10.84 16.43
CA ALA A 41 20.78 -11.70 15.54
C ALA A 41 19.78 -12.60 16.27
N ASN A 42 18.77 -13.02 15.51
CA ASN A 42 17.85 -14.08 15.89
C ASN A 42 18.50 -15.46 15.67
N HIS A 43 17.75 -16.51 16.03
CA HIS A 43 18.13 -17.92 15.88
C HIS A 43 18.47 -18.33 14.42
N ARG A 44 17.99 -17.60 13.41
CA ARG A 44 18.28 -17.79 11.98
C ARG A 44 19.54 -17.06 11.52
N LYS A 45 20.29 -16.43 12.43
CA LYS A 45 21.45 -15.57 12.11
C LYS A 45 21.05 -14.35 11.26
N GLU A 46 19.82 -13.88 11.40
CA GLU A 46 19.36 -12.62 10.81
C GLU A 46 19.25 -11.56 11.91
N LEU A 47 19.55 -10.30 11.58
CA LEU A 47 19.41 -9.16 12.48
C LEU A 47 18.01 -9.11 13.09
N SER A 48 17.92 -9.04 14.42
CA SER A 48 16.66 -8.76 15.11
C SER A 48 16.13 -7.41 14.66
N VAL A 49 14.86 -7.38 14.24
CA VAL A 49 14.23 -6.15 13.77
C VAL A 49 14.09 -5.14 14.91
N GLY A 50 13.86 -5.60 16.14
CA GLY A 50 13.92 -4.75 17.32
C GLY A 50 15.26 -4.05 17.49
N GLN A 51 16.38 -4.74 17.26
CA GLN A 51 17.71 -4.13 17.28
C GLN A 51 17.89 -3.09 16.16
N LEU A 52 17.38 -3.37 14.96
CA LEU A 52 17.39 -2.41 13.86
C LEU A 52 16.57 -1.15 14.19
N LEU A 53 15.37 -1.31 14.73
CA LEU A 53 14.51 -0.18 15.14
C LEU A 53 15.17 0.70 16.19
N LYS A 54 15.91 0.09 17.13
CA LYS A 54 16.71 0.82 18.12
C LYS A 54 17.78 1.67 17.45
N TRP A 55 18.56 1.12 16.51
CA TRP A 55 19.58 1.87 15.79
C TRP A 55 18.99 2.97 14.90
N MET A 56 17.86 2.70 14.24
CA MET A 56 17.14 3.68 13.43
C MET A 56 16.70 4.88 14.27
N ASP A 57 16.05 4.63 15.41
CA ASP A 57 15.58 5.68 16.33
C ASP A 57 16.76 6.47 16.92
N CYS A 58 17.84 5.81 17.36
CA CYS A 58 19.03 6.51 17.86
C CYS A 58 19.64 7.43 16.80
N THR A 59 19.78 6.96 15.55
CA THR A 59 20.36 7.74 14.45
C THR A 59 19.46 8.94 14.11
N ALA A 60 18.15 8.72 14.08
CA ALA A 60 17.17 9.76 13.80
C ALA A 60 17.06 10.80 14.92
N CYS A 61 17.12 10.35 16.18
CA CYS A 61 17.13 11.22 17.35
C CYS A 61 18.36 12.14 17.33
N LEU A 62 19.54 11.61 17.04
CA LEU A 62 20.76 12.42 16.90
C LEU A 62 20.65 13.47 15.78
N SER A 63 19.97 13.15 14.67
CA SER A 63 19.71 14.09 13.59
C SER A 63 18.78 15.22 14.05
N ALA A 64 17.71 14.86 14.77
CA ALA A 64 16.77 15.81 15.35
C ALA A 64 17.43 16.72 16.39
N GLU A 65 18.21 16.15 17.32
CA GLU A 65 18.93 16.90 18.36
C GLU A 65 19.97 17.84 17.76
N ARG A 66 20.65 17.42 16.68
CA ARG A 66 21.60 18.29 15.95
C ARG A 66 20.92 19.52 15.35
N HIS A 67 19.70 19.37 14.85
CA HIS A 67 18.92 20.49 14.32
C HIS A 67 18.32 21.36 15.43
N ALA A 68 17.77 20.75 16.48
CA ALA A 68 17.09 21.44 17.58
C ALA A 68 18.05 22.12 18.57
N GLY A 69 19.28 21.62 18.71
CA GLY A 69 20.23 22.07 19.74
C GLY A 69 19.82 21.72 21.18
N CYS A 70 18.83 20.83 21.35
CA CYS A 70 18.33 20.35 22.63
C CYS A 70 17.79 18.92 22.50
N SER A 71 17.46 18.27 23.62
CA SER A 71 17.05 16.87 23.58
C SER A 71 15.70 16.68 22.89
N CYS A 72 15.60 15.60 22.14
CA CYS A 72 14.41 15.26 21.39
C CYS A 72 13.87 13.90 21.84
N VAL A 73 12.54 13.75 21.77
CA VAL A 73 11.86 12.49 22.03
C VAL A 73 11.06 12.05 20.82
N THR A 74 10.99 10.74 20.60
CA THR A 74 10.22 10.12 19.52
C THR A 74 8.73 10.28 19.80
N ALA A 75 8.01 10.97 18.93
CA ALA A 75 6.57 11.20 19.08
C ALA A 75 5.74 10.23 18.23
N SER A 76 6.21 9.89 17.03
CA SER A 76 5.55 8.92 16.17
C SER A 76 6.51 8.33 15.16
N MET A 77 6.12 7.17 14.65
CA MET A 77 6.80 6.49 13.54
C MET A 77 5.78 6.24 12.43
N ASP A 78 6.18 6.46 11.18
CA ASP A 78 5.37 6.14 10.01
C ASP A 78 5.39 4.64 9.69
N ASP A 79 4.59 4.25 8.70
CA ASP A 79 4.57 2.88 8.18
C ASP A 79 5.99 2.47 7.72
N ILE A 80 6.56 1.44 8.34
CA ILE A 80 7.86 0.88 7.99
C ILE A 80 7.65 -0.39 7.18
N HIS A 81 8.34 -0.52 6.05
CA HIS A 81 8.31 -1.72 5.22
C HIS A 81 9.72 -2.29 5.09
N PHE A 82 9.92 -3.55 5.48
CA PHE A 82 11.18 -4.26 5.40
C PHE A 82 11.21 -5.13 4.15
N GLU A 83 12.00 -4.72 3.14
CA GLU A 83 12.08 -5.42 1.86
C GLU A 83 12.91 -6.70 1.96
N ARG A 84 14.01 -6.64 2.73
CA ARG A 84 14.99 -7.74 2.87
C ARG A 84 15.43 -7.89 4.32
N THR A 85 15.81 -9.11 4.70
CA THR A 85 16.48 -9.38 5.98
C THR A 85 17.98 -9.11 5.86
N ILE A 86 18.65 -8.90 7.00
CA ILE A 86 20.10 -8.66 7.08
C ILE A 86 20.72 -9.81 7.85
N GLY A 87 21.75 -10.45 7.30
CA GLY A 87 22.45 -11.57 7.94
C GLY A 87 23.60 -11.13 8.87
N VAL A 88 23.98 -12.01 9.79
CA VAL A 88 25.21 -11.87 10.58
C VAL A 88 26.43 -11.77 9.66
N GLY A 89 27.32 -10.82 9.97
CA GLY A 89 28.53 -10.52 9.19
C GLY A 89 28.34 -9.42 8.14
N GLN A 90 27.11 -9.05 7.80
CA GLN A 90 26.82 -7.92 6.91
C GLN A 90 26.87 -6.59 7.68
N VAL A 91 27.02 -5.48 6.94
CA VAL A 91 27.08 -4.13 7.51
C VAL A 91 25.78 -3.39 7.24
N VAL A 92 25.16 -2.90 8.30
CA VAL A 92 23.99 -2.02 8.23
C VAL A 92 24.47 -0.58 8.15
N ASN A 93 24.00 0.15 7.15
CA ASN A 93 24.27 1.56 6.93
C ASN A 93 22.96 2.35 7.06
N ILE A 94 22.85 3.15 8.13
CA ILE A 94 21.68 3.99 8.44
C ILE A 94 22.04 5.44 8.20
N LYS A 95 21.29 6.11 7.33
CA LYS A 95 21.38 7.56 7.11
C LYS A 95 20.09 8.21 7.60
N ALA A 96 20.21 9.24 8.43
CA ALA A 96 19.06 10.02 8.90
C ALA A 96 19.28 11.51 8.66
N LYS A 97 18.24 12.22 8.22
CA LYS A 97 18.27 13.69 8.04
C LYS A 97 16.92 14.31 8.35
N VAL A 98 16.91 15.55 8.83
CA VAL A 98 15.66 16.31 9.00
C VAL A 98 15.15 16.71 7.62
N ASN A 99 13.94 16.27 7.27
CA ASN A 99 13.28 16.67 6.02
C ASN A 99 12.59 18.03 6.19
N ARG A 100 11.94 18.23 7.34
CA ARG A 100 11.20 19.45 7.64
C ARG A 100 11.06 19.67 9.15
N ALA A 101 11.39 20.88 9.58
CA ALA A 101 11.05 21.37 10.91
C ALA A 101 9.73 22.16 10.87
N PHE A 102 8.90 21.95 11.89
CA PHE A 102 7.66 22.69 12.12
C PHE A 102 7.86 23.62 13.33
N ASN A 103 6.88 23.73 14.21
CA ASN A 103 6.99 24.59 15.39
C ASN A 103 7.83 23.93 16.49
N SER A 104 7.30 22.91 17.16
CA SER A 104 8.02 22.12 18.18
C SER A 104 8.40 20.71 17.72
N SER A 105 7.93 20.30 16.55
CA SER A 105 8.17 18.98 15.97
C SER A 105 8.93 19.06 14.66
N MET A 106 9.60 17.98 14.30
CA MET A 106 10.28 17.82 13.02
C MET A 106 10.11 16.41 12.48
N GLU A 107 10.08 16.29 11.15
CA GLU A 107 10.12 15.01 10.47
C GLU A 107 11.58 14.67 10.10
N VAL A 108 12.00 13.46 10.46
CA VAL A 108 13.31 12.90 10.11
C VAL A 108 13.10 11.74 9.15
N GLY A 109 13.71 11.82 7.97
CA GLY A 109 13.79 10.71 7.03
C GLY A 109 14.94 9.78 7.40
N ILE A 110 14.70 8.47 7.33
CA ILE A 110 15.65 7.41 7.66
C ILE A 110 15.74 6.47 6.46
N GLU A 111 16.96 6.27 5.98
CA GLU A 111 17.28 5.31 4.92
C GLU A 111 18.21 4.25 5.49
N VAL A 112 17.79 2.99 5.37
CA VAL A 112 18.57 1.82 5.80
C VAL A 112 18.99 1.05 4.56
N SER A 113 20.30 0.86 4.42
CA SER A 113 20.90 -0.01 3.42
C SER A 113 21.76 -1.07 4.09
N CYS A 114 21.94 -2.19 3.41
CA CYS A 114 22.83 -3.27 3.81
C CYS A 114 23.94 -3.41 2.78
N GLU A 115 25.13 -3.70 3.25
CA GLU A 115 26.32 -3.97 2.45
C GLU A 115 26.94 -5.30 2.89
N ASP A 116 27.22 -6.16 1.93
CA ASP A 116 28.01 -7.36 2.13
C ASP A 116 29.45 -7.12 1.65
N LEU A 117 30.38 -7.07 2.61
CA LEU A 117 31.79 -6.73 2.36
C LEU A 117 32.52 -7.78 1.52
N TYR A 118 32.02 -9.02 1.44
CA TYR A 118 32.65 -10.08 0.65
C TYR A 118 32.22 -10.05 -0.82
N SER A 119 30.93 -9.83 -1.07
CA SER A 119 30.39 -9.73 -2.42
C SER A 119 30.43 -8.31 -3.01
N ASN A 120 30.75 -7.31 -2.17
CA ASN A 120 30.71 -5.89 -2.49
C ASN A 120 29.34 -5.44 -3.03
N GLN A 121 28.27 -6.15 -2.63
CA GLN A 121 26.90 -5.82 -3.01
C GLN A 121 26.27 -4.94 -1.94
N GLN A 122 25.52 -3.93 -2.38
CA GLN A 122 24.73 -3.07 -1.53
C GLN A 122 23.27 -3.08 -2.00
N TRP A 123 22.33 -3.11 -1.06
CA TRP A 123 20.91 -2.99 -1.35
C TRP A 123 20.19 -2.19 -0.27
N LYS A 124 19.03 -1.65 -0.63
CA LYS A 124 18.14 -0.94 0.30
C LYS A 124 17.34 -1.97 1.10
N VAL A 125 17.15 -1.69 2.39
CA VAL A 125 16.43 -2.57 3.33
C VAL A 125 15.07 -1.98 3.67
N CYS A 126 15.06 -0.71 4.07
CA CYS A 126 13.84 0.03 4.31
C CYS A 126 14.06 1.55 4.24
N HIS A 127 12.97 2.26 3.98
CA HIS A 127 12.87 3.71 4.17
C HIS A 127 11.78 3.96 5.22
N ALA A 128 12.06 4.87 6.16
CA ALA A 128 11.13 5.18 7.23
C ALA A 128 11.14 6.68 7.55
N PHE A 129 10.06 7.16 8.15
CA PHE A 129 9.93 8.54 8.60
C PHE A 129 9.53 8.55 10.07
N ALA A 130 10.22 9.37 10.85
CA ALA A 130 9.97 9.52 12.28
C ALA A 130 9.64 10.98 12.60
N THR A 131 8.72 11.21 13.52
CA THR A 131 8.46 12.54 14.06
C THR A 131 9.08 12.67 15.44
N PHE A 132 9.96 13.66 15.60
CA PHE A 132 10.57 14.01 16.87
C PHE A 132 10.01 15.31 17.40
N VAL A 133 9.89 15.42 18.72
CA VAL A 133 9.49 16.65 19.41
C VAL A 133 10.65 17.10 20.30
N ALA A 134 11.05 18.35 20.14
CA ALA A 134 12.10 18.94 20.94
C ALA A 134 11.57 19.27 22.34
N ARG A 135 12.34 18.90 23.37
CA ARG A 135 12.01 19.18 24.78
C ARG A 135 13.07 20.07 25.41
N SER A 136 12.61 21.16 26.00
CA SER A 136 13.46 22.08 26.76
C SER A 136 13.41 21.70 28.23
N THR A 137 14.55 21.78 28.90
CA THR A 137 14.63 21.75 30.37
C THR A 137 14.17 23.08 30.99
N ARG A 138 14.09 24.15 30.19
CA ARG A 138 13.59 25.48 30.61
C ARG A 138 12.12 25.62 30.21
N ALA A 139 11.30 26.31 31.00
CA ALA A 139 9.85 26.48 30.80
C ALA A 139 9.43 27.26 29.53
N GLU A 140 10.36 27.55 28.62
CA GLU A 140 10.11 28.28 27.39
C GLU A 140 9.64 27.35 26.26
N LYS A 141 8.67 27.83 25.47
CA LYS A 141 8.21 27.13 24.28
C LYS A 141 9.33 27.11 23.24
N ILE A 142 9.77 25.92 22.83
CA ILE A 142 10.75 25.76 21.75
C ILE A 142 10.09 26.07 20.41
N CYS A 143 10.74 26.93 19.63
CA CYS A 143 10.44 27.16 18.22
C CYS A 143 11.66 26.74 17.40
N LEU A 144 11.48 25.71 16.57
CA LEU A 144 12.55 25.17 15.72
C LEU A 144 12.81 26.10 14.54
N LYS A 145 14.07 26.18 14.11
CA LYS A 145 14.46 26.95 12.93
C LYS A 145 13.93 26.26 11.67
N PRO A 146 13.20 26.95 10.77
CA PRO A 146 12.78 26.35 9.52
C PRO A 146 13.97 25.86 8.70
N LEU A 147 13.85 24.66 8.13
CA LEU A 147 14.86 24.11 7.23
C LEU A 147 14.70 24.72 5.83
N VAL A 148 15.80 25.14 5.21
CA VAL A 148 15.82 25.61 3.83
C VAL A 148 16.37 24.48 2.95
N PRO A 149 15.53 23.83 2.12
CA PRO A 149 16.00 22.78 1.22
C PRO A 149 16.82 23.39 0.07
N CYS A 150 18.00 22.84 -0.20
CA CYS A 150 18.91 23.38 -1.22
C CYS A 150 18.82 22.60 -2.55
N THR A 151 18.62 21.28 -2.49
CA THR A 151 18.55 20.44 -3.69
C THR A 151 17.10 20.15 -4.12
N HIS A 152 16.88 19.78 -5.38
CA HIS A 152 15.56 19.35 -5.88
C HIS A 152 14.97 18.21 -5.03
N LYS A 153 15.80 17.23 -4.67
CA LYS A 153 15.43 16.10 -3.80
C LYS A 153 14.97 16.58 -2.42
N GLU A 154 15.68 17.54 -1.81
CA GLU A 154 15.30 18.12 -0.52
C GLU A 154 14.01 18.95 -0.63
N GLN A 155 13.80 19.67 -1.73
CA GLN A 155 12.57 20.45 -1.96
C GLN A 155 11.35 19.52 -2.06
N LEU A 156 11.49 18.41 -2.79
CA LEU A 156 10.46 17.36 -2.87
C LEU A 156 10.21 16.70 -1.51
N GLU A 157 11.26 16.32 -0.77
CA GLU A 157 11.11 15.76 0.57
C GLU A 157 10.41 16.72 1.55
N TYR A 158 10.71 18.01 1.46
CA TYR A 158 10.11 19.07 2.27
C TYR A 158 8.62 19.27 1.99
N SER A 159 8.21 19.21 0.71
CA SER A 159 6.80 19.29 0.32
C SER A 159 6.04 18.03 0.75
N MET A 160 6.61 16.85 0.49
CA MET A 160 6.04 15.57 0.91
C MET A 160 5.91 15.43 2.44
N ALA A 161 6.81 16.05 3.22
CA ALA A 161 6.75 16.03 4.68
C ALA A 161 5.47 16.70 5.23
N ALA A 162 4.96 17.75 4.56
CA ALA A 162 3.68 18.36 4.91
C ALA A 162 2.51 17.39 4.66
N GLU A 163 2.51 16.72 3.51
CA GLU A 163 1.47 15.75 3.16
C GLU A 163 1.48 14.55 4.11
N ARG A 164 2.66 14.00 4.43
CA ARG A 164 2.80 12.94 5.44
C ARG A 164 2.27 13.40 6.79
N ARG A 165 2.59 14.62 7.23
CA ARG A 165 2.02 15.18 8.48
C ARG A 165 0.49 15.25 8.44
N ARG A 166 -0.10 15.71 7.33
CA ARG A 166 -1.56 15.71 7.15
C ARG A 166 -2.14 14.29 7.30
N MET A 167 -1.51 13.29 6.68
CA MET A 167 -1.93 11.88 6.76
C MET A 167 -1.81 11.29 8.18
N ARG A 168 -0.82 11.71 8.98
CA ARG A 168 -0.70 11.33 10.39
C ARG A 168 -1.86 11.85 11.22
N LEU A 169 -2.21 13.13 11.04
CA LEU A 169 -3.29 13.78 11.79
C LEU A 169 -4.67 13.18 11.44
N LEU A 170 -4.91 12.89 10.16
CA LEU A 170 -6.16 12.30 9.69
C LEU A 170 -6.29 10.80 9.97
N HIS A 171 -5.22 10.11 10.37
CA HIS A 171 -5.22 8.65 10.52
C HIS A 171 -6.31 8.14 11.47
N ILE A 172 -6.45 8.81 12.62
CA ILE A 172 -7.41 8.40 13.65
C ILE A 172 -8.84 8.59 13.14
N ASP A 173 -9.10 9.67 12.40
CA ASP A 173 -10.42 9.97 11.88
C ASP A 173 -10.80 8.99 10.77
N ILE A 174 -9.88 8.71 9.82
CA ILE A 174 -10.06 7.68 8.78
C ILE A 174 -10.38 6.32 9.41
N MET A 175 -9.66 5.95 10.47
CA MET A 175 -9.90 4.68 11.16
C MET A 175 -11.29 4.64 11.80
N LYS A 176 -11.73 5.73 12.44
CA LYS A 176 -13.08 5.84 13.02
C LYS A 176 -14.16 5.75 11.95
N ASP A 177 -14.00 6.45 10.84
CA ASP A 177 -14.96 6.47 9.73
C ASP A 177 -15.13 5.07 9.10
N LEU A 178 -14.02 4.34 8.91
CA LEU A 178 -14.05 2.97 8.41
C LEU A 178 -14.77 2.00 9.35
N LEU A 179 -14.71 2.25 10.67
CA LEU A 179 -15.37 1.42 11.68
C LEU A 179 -16.84 1.84 11.92
N SER A 180 -17.20 3.10 11.68
CA SER A 180 -18.58 3.59 11.85
C SER A 180 -19.51 3.16 10.72
N ASN A 181 -18.98 2.91 9.52
CA ASN A 181 -19.74 2.38 8.38
C ASN A 181 -20.13 0.91 8.63
N LYS A 182 -21.23 0.73 9.37
CA LYS A 182 -21.85 -0.54 9.78
C LYS A 182 -22.45 -1.36 8.63
N THR A 183 -21.67 -1.69 7.59
CA THR A 183 -22.06 -2.71 6.59
C THR A 183 -21.58 -4.12 6.97
N PHE A 184 -20.89 -4.28 8.10
CA PHE A 184 -20.29 -5.55 8.49
C PHE A 184 -21.20 -6.36 9.42
N GLN A 185 -22.08 -7.18 8.83
CA GLN A 185 -22.59 -8.38 9.51
C GLN A 185 -21.66 -9.55 9.18
N TRP A 186 -20.63 -9.77 10.00
CA TRP A 186 -19.95 -11.06 10.01
C TRP A 186 -20.88 -12.08 10.66
N SER A 187 -21.41 -12.97 9.82
CA SER A 187 -21.99 -14.23 10.28
C SER A 187 -20.91 -15.32 10.11
N PRO A 188 -20.55 -16.06 11.17
CA PRO A 188 -19.52 -17.10 11.11
C PRO A 188 -20.00 -18.37 10.39
N LYS A 189 -20.86 -18.24 9.38
CA LYS A 189 -21.46 -19.38 8.67
C LYS A 189 -20.60 -19.73 7.46
N GLY A 190 -19.55 -20.52 7.67
CA GLY A 190 -18.84 -21.16 6.56
C GLY A 190 -17.41 -21.64 6.80
N GLN A 191 -16.77 -21.30 7.94
CA GLN A 191 -15.45 -21.83 8.27
C GLN A 191 -15.58 -23.10 9.12
N ASN A 192 -14.90 -24.17 8.71
CA ASN A 192 -14.81 -25.40 9.49
C ASN A 192 -14.22 -25.08 10.87
N GLU A 193 -15.03 -25.15 11.94
CA GLU A 193 -14.62 -24.78 13.30
C GLU A 193 -13.39 -25.56 13.78
N GLN A 194 -13.15 -26.75 13.22
CA GLN A 194 -12.01 -27.63 13.55
C GLN A 194 -10.64 -27.12 13.09
N LEU A 195 -10.57 -26.18 12.13
CA LEU A 195 -9.30 -25.68 11.56
C LEU A 195 -8.88 -24.30 12.08
N THR A 196 -9.67 -23.71 12.98
CA THR A 196 -9.42 -22.35 13.50
C THR A 196 -8.66 -22.36 14.82
N VAL A 197 -7.69 -21.46 14.98
CA VAL A 197 -6.91 -21.32 16.23
C VAL A 197 -7.48 -20.19 17.09
N PRO A 198 -7.83 -20.44 18.37
CA PRO A 198 -8.28 -19.37 19.27
C PRO A 198 -7.19 -18.31 19.50
N THR A 199 -7.54 -17.03 19.43
CA THR A 199 -6.57 -15.92 19.65
C THR A 199 -5.89 -15.97 21.01
N GLU A 200 -6.58 -16.45 22.03
CA GLU A 200 -6.08 -16.57 23.41
C GLU A 200 -4.77 -17.36 23.50
N LYS A 201 -4.60 -18.39 22.65
CA LYS A 201 -3.38 -19.21 22.61
C LYS A 201 -2.14 -18.42 22.16
N THR A 202 -2.36 -17.31 21.45
CA THR A 202 -1.29 -16.44 20.94
C THR A 202 -0.92 -15.31 21.91
N ARG A 203 -1.67 -15.15 23.01
CA ARG A 203 -1.48 -14.04 23.95
C ARG A 203 -0.13 -14.11 24.67
N VAL A 204 0.68 -13.07 24.56
CA VAL A 204 1.96 -12.94 25.27
C VAL A 204 1.92 -11.70 26.15
N GLU A 205 2.46 -11.83 27.35
CA GLU A 205 2.69 -10.72 28.27
C GLU A 205 4.14 -10.78 28.76
N SER A 206 4.83 -9.65 28.70
CA SER A 206 6.19 -9.48 29.24
C SER A 206 6.25 -8.19 30.05
N VAL A 207 7.15 -8.14 31.03
CA VAL A 207 7.38 -6.95 31.84
C VAL A 207 8.87 -6.63 31.82
N GLU A 208 9.20 -5.42 31.38
CA GLU A 208 10.58 -4.92 31.29
C GLU A 208 10.77 -3.76 32.27
N LEU A 209 11.86 -3.80 33.05
CA LEU A 209 12.25 -2.68 33.90
C LEU A 209 13.08 -1.67 33.08
N VAL A 210 12.69 -0.40 33.11
CA VAL A 210 13.47 0.66 32.46
C VAL A 210 14.70 0.97 33.32
N LEU A 211 15.87 0.68 32.76
CA LEU A 211 17.17 0.89 33.38
C LEU A 211 17.86 2.11 32.73
N PRO A 212 18.89 2.69 33.36
CA PRO A 212 19.65 3.80 32.79
C PRO A 212 20.09 3.65 31.32
N PRO A 213 20.59 2.49 30.82
CA PRO A 213 20.96 2.35 29.41
C PRO A 213 19.77 2.39 28.43
N HIS A 214 18.54 2.31 28.93
CA HIS A 214 17.31 2.34 28.13
C HIS A 214 16.81 3.77 27.91
N ALA A 215 17.39 4.76 28.58
CA ALA A 215 16.96 6.14 28.57
C ALA A 215 18.06 7.10 28.09
N ASN A 216 17.62 8.26 27.61
CA ASN A 216 18.52 9.35 27.27
C ASN A 216 19.08 10.02 28.54
N HIS A 217 20.00 10.97 28.35
CA HIS A 217 20.62 11.75 29.44
C HIS A 217 19.62 12.58 30.27
N GLN A 218 18.36 12.70 29.83
CA GLN A 218 17.25 13.33 30.54
C GLN A 218 16.30 12.32 31.19
N VAL A 219 16.73 11.06 31.34
CA VAL A 219 15.99 9.99 32.02
C VAL A 219 14.73 9.54 31.27
N ASN A 220 14.48 10.04 30.04
CA ASN A 220 13.36 9.58 29.21
C ASN A 220 13.77 8.34 28.42
N THR A 221 12.95 7.30 28.44
CA THR A 221 13.16 6.06 27.69
C THR A 221 13.25 6.33 26.18
N PHE A 222 14.23 5.74 25.50
CA PHE A 222 14.32 5.84 24.04
C PHE A 222 13.15 5.11 23.37
N GLY A 223 12.51 5.76 22.39
CA GLY A 223 11.43 5.16 21.61
C GLY A 223 11.87 3.87 20.92
N GLY A 224 13.10 3.84 20.42
CA GLY A 224 13.74 2.67 19.83
C GLY A 224 13.85 1.48 20.77
N GLN A 225 14.08 1.71 22.06
CA GLN A 225 14.14 0.63 23.04
C GLN A 225 12.76 0.03 23.31
N ILE A 226 11.72 0.87 23.39
CA ILE A 226 10.33 0.42 23.54
C ILE A 226 9.92 -0.40 22.31
N MET A 227 10.22 0.11 21.10
CA MET A 227 9.96 -0.60 19.85
C MET A 227 10.64 -1.98 19.80
N ALA A 228 11.89 -2.07 20.28
CA ALA A 228 12.62 -3.32 20.32
C ALA A 228 11.93 -4.37 21.21
N TRP A 229 11.49 -3.97 22.41
CA TRP A 229 10.77 -4.89 23.28
C TRP A 229 9.38 -5.26 22.74
N MET A 230 8.66 -4.32 22.12
CA MET A 230 7.39 -4.61 21.48
C MET A 230 7.53 -5.65 20.36
N GLU A 231 8.55 -5.52 19.51
CA GLU A 231 8.83 -6.46 18.43
C GLU A 231 9.11 -7.87 18.98
N ASN A 232 9.93 -7.99 20.02
CA ASN A 232 10.22 -9.28 20.66
C ASN A 232 8.94 -9.99 21.13
N VAL A 233 8.05 -9.27 21.83
CA VAL A 233 6.79 -9.84 22.33
C VAL A 233 5.83 -10.16 21.18
N ALA A 234 5.80 -9.33 20.13
CA ALA A 234 5.00 -9.57 18.93
C ALA A 234 5.45 -10.84 18.20
N THR A 235 6.75 -11.01 18.03
CA THR A 235 7.36 -12.17 17.36
C THR A 235 7.06 -13.46 18.10
N ILE A 236 7.04 -13.44 19.44
CA ILE A 236 6.60 -14.60 20.25
C ILE A 236 5.12 -14.91 20.00
N ALA A 237 4.25 -13.90 19.97
CA ALA A 237 2.81 -14.09 19.72
C ALA A 237 2.56 -14.68 18.32
N ALA A 238 3.25 -14.17 17.30
CA ALA A 238 3.21 -14.70 15.95
C ALA A 238 3.75 -16.14 15.87
N SER A 239 4.85 -16.44 16.58
CA SER A 239 5.44 -17.78 16.63
C SER A 239 4.48 -18.81 17.24
N ARG A 240 3.69 -18.42 18.26
CA ARG A 240 2.68 -19.30 18.87
C ARG A 240 1.53 -19.68 17.93
N LEU A 241 1.25 -18.86 16.91
CA LEU A 241 0.23 -19.17 15.91
C LEU A 241 0.76 -20.12 14.83
N CYS A 242 1.95 -19.84 14.30
CA CYS A 242 2.48 -20.57 13.15
C CYS A 242 3.37 -21.77 13.52
N ASN A 243 3.79 -21.91 14.78
CA ASN A 243 4.79 -22.89 15.22
C ASN A 243 6.08 -22.86 14.37
N ALA A 244 6.41 -21.68 13.87
CA ALA A 244 7.56 -21.41 13.03
C ALA A 244 8.19 -20.07 13.43
N HIS A 245 9.17 -19.62 12.65
CA HIS A 245 9.85 -18.36 12.89
C HIS A 245 9.35 -17.30 11.91
N PRO A 246 8.46 -16.41 12.37
CA PRO A 246 7.88 -15.39 11.52
C PRO A 246 8.89 -14.27 11.26
N THR A 247 8.85 -13.71 10.06
CA THR A 247 9.63 -12.53 9.65
C THR A 247 8.71 -11.31 9.68
N LEU A 248 9.14 -10.26 10.37
CA LEU A 248 8.43 -8.98 10.39
C LEU A 248 8.57 -8.29 9.03
N ARG A 249 7.45 -7.96 8.40
CA ARG A 249 7.42 -7.29 7.08
C ARG A 249 7.07 -5.83 7.17
N THR A 250 6.05 -5.49 7.96
CA THR A 250 5.63 -4.10 8.09
C THR A 250 5.26 -3.76 9.53
N ILE A 251 5.47 -2.51 9.89
CA ILE A 251 4.97 -1.91 11.13
C ILE A 251 4.08 -0.75 10.72
N ASP A 252 2.83 -0.74 11.19
CA ASP A 252 1.91 0.35 10.91
C ASP A 252 2.29 1.62 11.68
N MET A 253 1.95 2.78 11.14
CA MET A 253 2.14 4.07 11.77
C MET A 253 1.52 4.10 13.17
N PHE A 254 2.28 4.56 14.16
CA PHE A 254 1.82 4.67 15.54
C PHE A 254 2.37 5.91 16.24
N HIS A 255 1.74 6.26 17.37
CA HIS A 255 2.09 7.41 18.19
C HIS A 255 2.46 6.99 19.62
N PHE A 256 3.49 7.63 20.18
CA PHE A 256 3.75 7.62 21.61
C PHE A 256 2.83 8.63 22.30
N ARG A 257 1.98 8.14 23.20
CA ARG A 257 0.94 8.92 23.90
C ARG A 257 1.48 9.60 25.15
N GLY A 258 2.48 9.00 25.79
CA GLY A 258 3.04 9.49 27.04
C GLY A 258 4.52 9.17 27.18
N PRO A 259 5.24 9.90 28.03
CA PRO A 259 6.64 9.61 28.34
C PRO A 259 6.76 8.36 29.22
N SER A 260 7.90 7.69 29.10
CA SER A 260 8.37 6.69 30.06
C SER A 260 9.75 7.11 30.58
N GLN A 261 10.05 6.79 31.84
CA GLN A 261 11.28 7.18 32.52
C GLN A 261 11.98 5.98 33.16
N VAL A 262 13.26 6.15 33.50
CA VAL A 262 14.02 5.15 34.27
C VAL A 262 13.30 4.83 35.59
N GLY A 263 13.16 3.54 35.88
CA GLY A 263 12.40 3.03 37.02
C GLY A 263 10.97 2.61 36.70
N ASP A 264 10.43 2.99 35.54
CA ASP A 264 9.15 2.46 35.07
C ASP A 264 9.24 0.94 34.83
N ARG A 265 8.14 0.24 35.09
CA ARG A 265 7.91 -1.12 34.60
C ARG A 265 6.99 -1.04 33.39
N LEU A 266 7.50 -1.49 32.25
CA LEU A 266 6.75 -1.55 31.00
C LEU A 266 6.13 -2.93 30.84
N VAL A 267 4.80 -2.99 30.94
CA VAL A 267 4.01 -4.18 30.61
C VAL A 267 3.71 -4.16 29.11
N LEU A 268 4.12 -5.22 28.43
CA LEU A 268 3.97 -5.41 27.01
C LEU A 268 2.99 -6.56 26.79
N LYS A 269 1.84 -6.27 26.19
CA LYS A 269 0.79 -7.24 25.90
C LYS A 269 0.65 -7.39 24.39
N ALA A 270 0.91 -8.58 23.87
CA ALA A 270 0.76 -8.88 22.45
C ALA A 270 -0.24 -10.00 22.18
N ILE A 271 -0.93 -9.93 21.06
CA ILE A 271 -1.86 -10.97 20.60
C ILE A 271 -2.07 -10.86 19.09
N VAL A 272 -2.31 -11.99 18.42
CA VAL A 272 -2.67 -12.00 17.00
C VAL A 272 -4.09 -11.44 16.85
N ASN A 273 -4.25 -10.38 16.06
CA ASN A 273 -5.53 -9.73 15.80
C ASN A 273 -6.27 -10.33 14.62
N ASN A 274 -5.55 -10.68 13.54
CA ASN A 274 -6.11 -11.28 12.33
C ASN A 274 -5.05 -12.08 11.55
N THR A 275 -5.50 -13.10 10.82
CA THR A 275 -4.70 -13.79 9.81
C THR A 275 -5.30 -13.54 8.42
N PHE A 276 -4.45 -13.08 7.53
CA PHE A 276 -4.69 -13.08 6.09
C PHE A 276 -4.01 -14.30 5.48
N LYS A 277 -4.25 -14.56 4.19
CA LYS A 277 -3.80 -15.77 3.49
C LYS A 277 -2.37 -16.21 3.85
N ASN A 278 -1.39 -15.32 3.72
CA ASN A 278 0.04 -15.62 3.95
C ASN A 278 0.69 -14.74 5.03
N SER A 279 -0.10 -13.92 5.73
CA SER A 279 0.43 -12.92 6.66
C SER A 279 -0.49 -12.78 7.87
N MET A 280 0.05 -12.46 9.04
CA MET A 280 -0.72 -12.21 10.26
C MET A 280 -0.45 -10.82 10.81
N GLU A 281 -1.48 -10.20 11.39
CA GLU A 281 -1.32 -8.97 12.15
C GLU A 281 -1.25 -9.28 13.65
N VAL A 282 -0.22 -8.79 14.30
CA VAL A 282 -0.06 -8.82 15.77
C VAL A 282 -0.22 -7.41 16.32
N GLY A 283 -1.15 -7.24 17.26
CA GLY A 283 -1.27 -6.02 18.04
C GLY A 283 -0.42 -6.10 19.29
N VAL A 284 0.30 -5.03 19.62
CA VAL A 284 1.07 -4.90 20.86
C VAL A 284 0.70 -3.61 21.57
N CYS A 285 0.44 -3.69 22.87
CA CYS A 285 0.22 -2.55 23.75
C CYS A 285 1.36 -2.45 24.77
N ALA A 286 1.91 -1.26 24.96
CA ALA A 286 2.89 -0.95 25.99
C ALA A 286 2.27 -0.03 27.05
N GLU A 287 2.27 -0.48 28.30
CA GLU A 287 1.76 0.25 29.46
C GLU A 287 2.88 0.42 30.49
N ALA A 288 3.13 1.65 30.93
CA ALA A 288 4.12 1.93 31.98
C ALA A 288 3.43 2.12 33.33
N TYR A 289 4.03 1.64 34.40
CA TYR A 289 3.63 1.97 35.76
C TYR A 289 4.85 2.05 36.68
N GLN A 290 4.71 2.81 37.76
CA GLN A 290 5.72 2.96 38.80
C GLN A 290 5.04 2.82 40.17
N GLY A 291 5.48 1.86 40.98
CA GLY A 291 4.87 1.60 42.29
C GLY A 291 3.39 1.22 42.18
N GLU A 292 2.52 1.93 42.92
CA GLU A 292 1.06 1.75 42.94
C GLU A 292 0.31 2.69 41.98
N GLU A 293 1.01 3.46 41.14
CA GLU A 293 0.37 4.36 40.18
C GLU A 293 -0.46 3.62 39.13
N SER A 294 -1.46 4.31 38.58
CA SER A 294 -2.26 3.78 37.48
C SER A 294 -1.40 3.55 36.23
N GLN A 295 -1.73 2.49 35.49
CA GLN A 295 -1.03 2.15 34.26
C GLN A 295 -1.24 3.25 33.21
N ARG A 296 -0.13 3.81 32.73
CA ARG A 296 -0.08 4.80 31.65
C ARG A 296 0.08 4.08 30.32
N HIS A 297 -0.87 4.26 29.41
CA HIS A 297 -0.74 3.74 28.04
C HIS A 297 0.32 4.54 27.27
N ILE A 298 1.45 3.91 26.96
CA ILE A 298 2.57 4.55 26.26
C ILE A 298 2.36 4.52 24.75
N ASN A 299 2.15 3.35 24.18
CA ASN A 299 1.78 3.23 22.77
C ASN A 299 1.08 1.90 22.47
N SER A 300 0.44 1.85 21.30
CA SER A 300 0.02 0.60 20.68
C SER A 300 0.57 0.57 19.26
N ALA A 301 1.08 -0.57 18.82
CA ALA A 301 1.57 -0.78 17.48
C ALA A 301 0.97 -2.05 16.88
N PHE A 302 0.91 -2.08 15.55
CA PHE A 302 0.39 -3.21 14.79
C PHE A 302 1.47 -3.66 13.81
N MET A 303 1.80 -4.94 13.86
CA MET A 303 2.95 -5.51 13.17
C MET A 303 2.49 -6.64 12.26
N MET A 304 2.91 -6.62 11.00
CA MET A 304 2.58 -7.65 10.01
C MET A 304 3.73 -8.63 9.87
N PHE A 305 3.44 -9.89 10.14
CA PHE A 305 4.38 -10.99 10.03
C PHE A 305 4.02 -11.92 8.89
N GLU A 306 5.04 -12.49 8.26
CA GLU A 306 4.93 -13.58 7.28
C GLU A 306 5.78 -14.75 7.72
N VAL A 307 5.41 -15.96 7.32
CA VAL A 307 6.27 -17.14 7.49
C VAL A 307 6.78 -17.51 6.12
N LEU A 308 8.10 -17.62 5.98
CA LEU A 308 8.75 -18.01 4.74
C LEU A 308 9.19 -19.47 4.81
N ASP A 309 9.01 -20.20 3.70
CA ASP A 309 9.58 -21.54 3.51
C ASP A 309 11.09 -21.47 3.23
N GLU A 310 11.71 -22.62 2.99
CA GLU A 310 13.15 -22.72 2.68
C GLU A 310 13.53 -22.02 1.37
N ASP A 311 12.58 -21.88 0.43
CA ASP A 311 12.75 -21.15 -0.83
C ASP A 311 12.48 -19.64 -0.69
N GLY A 312 12.17 -19.16 0.52
CA GLY A 312 11.85 -17.76 0.80
C GLY A 312 10.44 -17.33 0.37
N LYS A 313 9.53 -18.27 0.09
CA LYS A 313 8.14 -17.98 -0.30
C LYS A 313 7.20 -17.94 0.91
N PRO A 314 6.21 -17.02 0.92
CA PRO A 314 5.24 -16.95 2.00
C PRO A 314 4.35 -18.21 2.10
N CYS A 315 4.27 -18.79 3.29
CA CYS A 315 3.42 -19.92 3.61
C CYS A 315 2.01 -19.50 4.03
N PRO A 316 0.97 -20.29 3.70
CA PRO A 316 -0.38 -20.02 4.18
C PRO A 316 -0.46 -20.22 5.70
N LEU A 317 -1.22 -19.35 6.37
CA LEU A 317 -1.37 -19.36 7.83
C LEU A 317 -2.75 -19.87 8.26
N PRO A 318 -2.86 -20.50 9.45
CA PRO A 318 -4.15 -20.97 9.94
C PRO A 318 -5.09 -19.79 10.24
N PRO A 319 -6.40 -19.92 9.94
CA PRO A 319 -7.38 -18.91 10.31
C PRO A 319 -7.51 -18.81 11.83
N ILE A 320 -7.68 -17.60 12.36
CA ILE A 320 -7.91 -17.39 13.79
C ILE A 320 -9.39 -17.30 14.13
N ARG A 321 -9.74 -17.75 15.33
CA ARG A 321 -11.05 -17.52 15.96
C ARG A 321 -10.92 -16.39 16.98
N PRO A 322 -11.50 -15.20 16.72
CA PRO A 322 -11.41 -14.08 17.64
C PRO A 322 -12.20 -14.34 18.93
N GLU A 323 -11.68 -13.84 20.05
CA GLU A 323 -12.41 -13.74 21.32
C GLU A 323 -13.72 -12.93 21.17
N PRO A 324 -14.78 -13.28 21.92
CA PRO A 324 -15.99 -12.47 21.98
C PRO A 324 -15.68 -11.03 22.40
N LEU A 325 -16.45 -10.07 21.88
CA LEU A 325 -16.32 -8.62 22.15
C LEU A 325 -14.99 -8.02 21.67
N ASP A 326 -13.95 -8.02 22.50
CA ASP A 326 -12.68 -7.34 22.22
C ASP A 326 -11.89 -8.03 21.10
N GLY A 327 -11.99 -9.35 20.96
CA GLY A 327 -11.37 -10.07 19.85
C GLY A 327 -12.03 -9.73 18.51
N SER A 328 -13.36 -9.74 18.46
CA SER A 328 -14.11 -9.32 17.27
C SER A 328 -13.81 -7.88 16.85
N ARG A 329 -13.67 -6.97 17.82
CA ARG A 329 -13.24 -5.59 17.55
C ARG A 329 -11.85 -5.56 16.91
N ARG A 330 -10.85 -6.20 17.54
CA ARG A 330 -9.47 -6.27 17.03
C ARG A 330 -9.39 -6.86 15.63
N TYR A 331 -10.18 -7.91 15.37
CA TYR A 331 -10.27 -8.57 14.08
C TYR A 331 -10.76 -7.60 12.99
N GLN A 332 -11.83 -6.84 13.24
CA GLN A 332 -12.36 -5.84 12.31
C GLN A 332 -11.39 -4.69 12.09
N GLU A 333 -10.80 -4.17 13.17
CA GLU A 333 -9.82 -3.10 13.08
C GLU A 333 -8.59 -3.52 12.26
N ALA A 334 -8.18 -4.79 12.30
CA ALA A 334 -7.07 -5.31 11.49
C ALA A 334 -7.37 -5.27 9.98
N ILE A 335 -8.63 -5.54 9.60
CA ILE A 335 -9.07 -5.42 8.21
C ILE A 335 -9.08 -3.94 7.80
N ALA A 336 -9.54 -3.03 8.67
CA ALA A 336 -9.50 -1.59 8.45
C ALA A 336 -8.06 -1.08 8.27
N ARG A 337 -7.12 -1.52 9.12
CA ARG A 337 -5.69 -1.20 9.01
C ARG A 337 -5.09 -1.71 7.70
N LYS A 338 -5.45 -2.92 7.26
CA LYS A 338 -5.03 -3.45 5.95
C LYS A 338 -5.47 -2.54 4.80
N LYS A 339 -6.70 -2.03 4.82
CA LYS A 339 -7.18 -1.06 3.83
C LYS A 339 -6.35 0.23 3.86
N ILE A 340 -6.14 0.81 5.04
CA ILE A 340 -5.36 2.04 5.22
C ILE A 340 -3.94 1.88 4.66
N ARG A 341 -3.31 0.72 4.89
CA ARG A 341 -1.96 0.41 4.39
C ARG A 341 -1.91 0.37 2.87
N LEU A 342 -2.89 -0.28 2.23
CA LEU A 342 -3.02 -0.30 0.78
C LEU A 342 -3.20 1.12 0.24
N ASP A 343 -4.13 1.89 0.83
CA ASP A 343 -4.37 3.27 0.42
C ASP A 343 -3.10 4.12 0.47
N ARG A 344 -2.38 4.08 1.59
CA ARG A 344 -1.15 4.87 1.77
C ARG A 344 -0.03 4.47 0.82
N LYS A 345 0.21 3.16 0.66
CA LYS A 345 1.25 2.63 -0.23
C LYS A 345 1.09 3.16 -1.65
N TYR A 346 -0.15 3.19 -2.17
CA TYR A 346 -0.41 3.55 -3.56
C TYR A 346 -0.73 5.04 -3.77
N ILE A 347 -1.29 5.75 -2.79
CA ILE A 347 -1.49 7.21 -2.88
C ILE A 347 -0.14 7.95 -2.91
N ILE A 348 0.84 7.50 -2.12
CA ILE A 348 2.15 8.17 -2.03
C ILE A 348 3.00 7.87 -3.27
N SER A 349 3.03 6.62 -3.75
CA SER A 349 3.80 6.24 -4.95
C SER A 349 3.32 6.92 -6.24
N CYS A 350 2.00 7.03 -6.45
CA CYS A 350 1.48 7.69 -7.65
C CYS A 350 1.79 9.20 -7.71
N LYS A 351 1.95 9.86 -6.57
CA LYS A 351 2.38 11.27 -6.51
C LYS A 351 3.89 11.44 -6.75
N GLN A 352 4.69 10.38 -6.65
CA GLN A 352 6.13 10.41 -6.90
C GLN A 352 6.48 10.24 -8.39
N THR A 353 5.58 9.65 -9.17
CA THR A 353 5.75 9.55 -10.63
C THR A 353 5.16 10.78 -11.31
N GLU A 354 6.01 11.71 -11.74
CA GLU A 354 5.65 12.96 -12.47
C GLU A 354 5.03 12.74 -13.87
N VAL A 355 4.56 11.53 -14.19
CA VAL A 355 4.02 11.21 -15.51
C VAL A 355 2.52 11.50 -15.54
N PRO A 356 2.02 12.32 -16.49
CA PRO A 356 0.58 12.53 -16.65
C PRO A 356 -0.11 11.20 -16.98
N LEU A 357 -1.14 10.83 -16.20
CA LEU A 357 -1.84 9.54 -16.39
C LEU A 357 -2.78 9.59 -17.61
N SER A 358 -3.24 10.79 -17.98
CA SER A 358 -4.06 11.05 -19.17
C SER A 358 -3.20 11.51 -20.36
N VAL A 359 -3.62 11.15 -21.57
CA VAL A 359 -2.97 11.60 -22.81
C VAL A 359 -3.84 12.63 -23.54
N PRO A 360 -3.24 13.67 -24.14
CA PRO A 360 -3.97 14.58 -25.01
C PRO A 360 -4.63 13.82 -26.16
N TRP A 361 -5.93 14.04 -26.35
CA TRP A 361 -6.62 13.56 -27.53
C TRP A 361 -6.17 14.38 -28.74
N ASP A 362 -5.64 13.68 -29.73
CA ASP A 362 -5.22 14.25 -31.00
C ASP A 362 -5.79 13.39 -32.14
N GLN A 363 -6.65 14.02 -32.95
CA GLN A 363 -7.33 13.35 -34.05
C GLN A 363 -6.35 12.82 -35.11
N SER A 364 -5.20 13.48 -35.30
CA SER A 364 -4.18 13.00 -36.24
C SER A 364 -3.52 11.69 -35.78
N ASN A 365 -3.49 11.46 -34.46
CA ASN A 365 -2.89 10.30 -33.81
C ASN A 365 -3.92 9.28 -33.31
N GLN A 366 -5.19 9.39 -33.72
CA GLN A 366 -6.29 8.54 -33.23
C GLN A 366 -6.02 7.03 -33.37
N VAL A 367 -5.43 6.60 -34.50
CA VAL A 367 -5.12 5.18 -34.76
C VAL A 367 -4.10 4.66 -33.75
N TYR A 368 -3.06 5.46 -33.48
CA TYR A 368 -2.01 5.12 -32.53
C TYR A 368 -2.52 5.12 -31.09
N LEU A 369 -3.35 6.10 -30.72
CA LEU A 369 -3.98 6.17 -29.39
C LEU A 369 -4.86 4.95 -29.10
N SER A 370 -5.69 4.54 -30.07
CA SER A 370 -6.53 3.35 -29.96
C SER A 370 -5.72 2.06 -29.94
N TYR A 371 -4.70 1.94 -30.81
CA TYR A 371 -3.80 0.78 -30.81
C TYR A 371 -3.11 0.62 -29.45
N ASN A 372 -2.53 1.71 -28.92
CA ASN A 372 -1.86 1.70 -27.63
C ASN A 372 -2.81 1.38 -26.47
N ASN A 373 -4.07 1.83 -26.55
CA ASN A 373 -5.09 1.51 -25.55
C ASN A 373 -5.32 -0.02 -25.47
N VAL A 374 -5.57 -0.64 -26.63
CA VAL A 374 -5.78 -2.09 -26.73
C VAL A 374 -4.51 -2.87 -26.35
N PHE A 375 -3.35 -2.42 -26.81
CA PHE A 375 -2.06 -3.02 -26.49
C PHE A 375 -1.77 -2.97 -25.00
N ALA A 376 -1.99 -1.83 -24.34
CA ALA A 376 -1.79 -1.68 -22.90
C ALA A 376 -2.64 -2.68 -22.09
N LEU A 377 -3.92 -2.85 -22.47
CA LEU A 377 -4.80 -3.82 -21.81
C LEU A 377 -4.35 -5.27 -22.05
N LYS A 378 -3.95 -5.62 -23.28
CA LYS A 378 -3.39 -6.95 -23.59
C LYS A 378 -2.11 -7.22 -22.80
N MET A 379 -1.21 -6.24 -22.69
CA MET A 379 0.02 -6.35 -21.91
C MET A 379 -0.25 -6.50 -20.42
N LEU A 380 -1.23 -5.77 -19.87
CA LEU A 380 -1.66 -5.93 -18.48
C LEU A 380 -2.19 -7.35 -18.22
N ALA A 381 -2.98 -7.88 -19.14
CA ALA A 381 -3.54 -9.23 -19.03
C ALA A 381 -2.51 -10.36 -19.17
N ALA A 382 -1.46 -10.16 -19.97
CA ALA A 382 -0.39 -11.12 -20.19
C ALA A 382 0.57 -11.28 -19.00
N ARG A 383 0.48 -10.41 -17.99
CA ARG A 383 1.32 -10.51 -16.78
C ARG A 383 1.03 -11.80 -16.01
N THR A 384 2.05 -12.39 -15.41
CA THR A 384 1.97 -13.75 -14.84
C THR A 384 1.81 -13.81 -13.33
N LYS A 385 2.11 -12.73 -12.61
CA LYS A 385 2.14 -12.70 -11.13
C LYS A 385 0.79 -12.40 -10.45
N TRP A 386 -0.33 -12.71 -11.10
CA TRP A 386 -1.66 -12.48 -10.53
C TRP A 386 -1.91 -13.39 -9.32
N THR A 387 -2.36 -12.79 -8.21
CA THR A 387 -2.68 -13.51 -6.97
C THR A 387 -4.18 -13.49 -6.68
N LEU A 388 -4.79 -14.64 -6.44
CA LEU A 388 -6.20 -14.72 -6.06
C LEU A 388 -6.38 -14.14 -4.65
N SER A 389 -7.11 -13.03 -4.56
CA SER A 389 -7.42 -12.30 -3.33
C SER A 389 -8.73 -12.75 -2.70
N SER A 390 -9.78 -12.95 -3.48
CA SER A 390 -11.08 -13.43 -2.96
C SER A 390 -11.90 -14.14 -4.04
N GLU A 391 -12.77 -15.05 -3.62
CA GLU A 391 -13.77 -15.72 -4.47
C GLU A 391 -15.13 -15.72 -3.77
N LYS A 392 -16.16 -15.17 -4.44
CA LYS A 392 -17.55 -15.11 -3.93
C LYS A 392 -18.51 -15.22 -5.12
N ASN A 393 -19.57 -16.03 -4.98
CA ASN A 393 -20.63 -16.16 -6.00
C ASN A 393 -20.10 -16.48 -7.42
N ASN A 394 -19.10 -17.37 -7.54
CA ASN A 394 -18.39 -17.69 -8.80
C ASN A 394 -17.65 -16.51 -9.45
N VAL A 395 -17.48 -15.40 -8.74
CA VAL A 395 -16.65 -14.27 -9.13
C VAL A 395 -15.31 -14.37 -8.40
N ARG A 396 -14.21 -14.31 -9.15
CA ARG A 396 -12.84 -14.35 -8.61
C ARG A 396 -12.16 -13.01 -8.79
N LEU A 397 -11.67 -12.44 -7.69
CA LEU A 397 -10.86 -11.22 -7.64
C LEU A 397 -9.39 -11.56 -7.49
N TYR A 398 -8.60 -11.12 -8.45
CA TYR A 398 -7.15 -11.20 -8.49
C TYR A 398 -6.54 -9.83 -8.30
N THR A 399 -5.39 -9.78 -7.64
CA THR A 399 -4.56 -8.58 -7.49
C THR A 399 -3.15 -8.85 -7.97
N LEU A 400 -2.52 -7.81 -8.48
CA LEU A 400 -1.15 -7.81 -8.95
C LEU A 400 -0.47 -6.54 -8.42
N GLU A 401 0.63 -6.71 -7.70
CA GLU A 401 1.46 -5.60 -7.22
C GLU A 401 2.79 -5.60 -7.99
N GLU A 402 3.02 -4.59 -8.84
CA GLU A 402 4.26 -4.45 -9.60
C GLU A 402 4.67 -2.98 -9.72
N ASN A 403 5.95 -2.67 -9.57
CA ASN A 403 6.51 -1.32 -9.71
C ASN A 403 5.73 -0.24 -8.93
N GLN A 404 5.35 -0.54 -7.68
CA GLN A 404 4.52 0.33 -6.83
C GLN A 404 3.14 0.67 -7.41
N THR A 405 2.65 -0.08 -8.39
CA THR A 405 1.28 0.01 -8.89
C THR A 405 0.50 -1.21 -8.44
N LEU A 406 -0.73 -0.98 -7.97
CA LEU A 406 -1.71 -2.02 -7.75
C LEU A 406 -2.50 -2.20 -9.03
N CYS A 407 -2.71 -3.42 -9.46
CA CYS A 407 -3.67 -3.78 -10.50
C CYS A 407 -4.63 -4.82 -9.94
N PHE A 408 -5.86 -4.83 -10.42
CA PHE A 408 -6.81 -5.89 -10.10
C PHE A 408 -7.47 -6.43 -11.37
N ARG A 409 -7.85 -7.70 -11.28
CA ARG A 409 -8.68 -8.37 -12.28
C ARG A 409 -9.82 -9.08 -11.59
N ILE A 410 -11.02 -8.92 -12.11
CA ILE A 410 -12.16 -9.75 -11.73
C ILE A 410 -12.55 -10.63 -12.90
N GLU A 411 -12.80 -11.91 -12.63
CA GLU A 411 -13.29 -12.85 -13.64
C GLU A 411 -14.55 -13.60 -13.17
N SER A 412 -15.41 -13.94 -14.13
CA SER A 412 -16.59 -14.79 -13.98
C SER A 412 -16.85 -15.52 -15.28
N GLU A 413 -17.45 -16.70 -15.21
CA GLU A 413 -17.95 -17.44 -16.37
C GLU A 413 -19.46 -17.26 -16.47
N VAL A 414 -19.94 -16.85 -17.65
CA VAL A 414 -21.34 -16.50 -17.87
C VAL A 414 -21.87 -17.27 -19.08
N ASN A 415 -23.10 -17.79 -18.97
CA ASN A 415 -23.79 -18.53 -20.04
C ASN A 415 -24.37 -17.58 -21.11
N VAL A 416 -23.49 -16.81 -21.75
CA VAL A 416 -23.76 -15.89 -22.87
C VAL A 416 -22.67 -16.07 -23.93
N PRO A 417 -23.00 -16.12 -25.24
CA PRO A 417 -21.99 -16.16 -26.30
C PRO A 417 -21.03 -14.96 -26.25
N ALA A 418 -19.73 -15.20 -26.50
CA ALA A 418 -18.69 -14.16 -26.38
C ALA A 418 -18.97 -12.92 -27.24
N ALA A 419 -19.41 -13.10 -28.49
CA ALA A 419 -19.79 -11.99 -29.37
C ALA A 419 -20.93 -11.14 -28.81
N ARG A 420 -21.90 -11.77 -28.13
CA ARG A 420 -23.02 -11.05 -27.51
C ARG A 420 -22.59 -10.26 -26.29
N ALA A 421 -21.76 -10.88 -25.43
CA ALA A 421 -21.17 -10.19 -24.29
C ALA A 421 -20.30 -9.00 -24.75
N PHE A 422 -19.54 -9.14 -25.84
CA PHE A 422 -18.74 -8.08 -26.42
C PHE A 422 -19.59 -6.87 -26.83
N LEU A 423 -20.70 -7.09 -27.55
CA LEU A 423 -21.59 -5.99 -27.94
C LEU A 423 -22.16 -5.25 -26.73
N LEU A 424 -22.71 -5.99 -25.76
CA LEU A 424 -23.34 -5.44 -24.56
C LEU A 424 -22.35 -4.67 -23.66
N LEU A 425 -21.12 -5.18 -23.51
CA LEU A 425 -20.10 -4.53 -22.66
C LEU A 425 -19.37 -3.40 -23.38
N SER A 426 -19.40 -3.37 -24.72
CA SER A 426 -18.77 -2.30 -25.49
C SER A 426 -19.55 -0.99 -25.48
N ASP A 427 -20.86 -1.06 -25.23
CA ASP A 427 -21.71 0.11 -25.06
C ASP A 427 -21.67 0.60 -23.60
N LEU A 428 -20.81 1.58 -23.34
CA LEU A 428 -20.67 2.15 -22.00
C LEU A 428 -21.90 2.94 -21.55
N CYS A 429 -22.79 3.36 -22.46
CA CYS A 429 -24.03 4.04 -22.09
C CYS A 429 -25.00 3.12 -21.33
N CYS A 430 -24.93 1.81 -21.56
CA CYS A 430 -25.70 0.80 -20.81
C CYS A 430 -25.05 0.39 -19.48
N ARG A 431 -23.82 0.81 -19.22
CA ARG A 431 -23.09 0.44 -18.00
C ARG A 431 -23.77 0.87 -16.68
N PRO A 432 -24.40 2.06 -16.58
CA PRO A 432 -25.15 2.47 -15.39
C PRO A 432 -26.30 1.52 -14.99
N GLU A 433 -26.81 0.70 -15.91
CA GLU A 433 -27.89 -0.25 -15.62
C GLU A 433 -27.47 -1.34 -14.62
N TRP A 434 -26.16 -1.65 -14.55
CA TRP A 434 -25.63 -2.72 -13.70
C TRP A 434 -24.42 -2.31 -12.84
N ASP A 435 -23.71 -1.23 -13.20
CA ASP A 435 -22.56 -0.72 -12.45
C ASP A 435 -22.92 0.55 -11.67
N LYS A 436 -23.21 0.40 -10.37
CA LYS A 436 -23.58 1.52 -9.48
C LYS A 436 -22.48 2.59 -9.32
N LEU A 437 -21.24 2.29 -9.72
CA LEU A 437 -20.17 3.28 -9.74
C LEU A 437 -20.33 4.27 -10.89
N TYR A 438 -21.04 3.89 -11.96
CA TYR A 438 -21.34 4.75 -13.11
C TYR A 438 -22.71 5.39 -12.89
N LYS A 439 -22.73 6.67 -12.49
CA LYS A 439 -23.98 7.43 -12.35
C LYS A 439 -24.55 7.82 -13.71
N GLN A 440 -23.68 8.24 -14.61
CA GLN A 440 -24.03 8.73 -15.94
C GLN A 440 -22.86 8.46 -16.88
N CYS A 441 -23.17 8.11 -18.12
CA CYS A 441 -22.19 7.88 -19.18
C CYS A 441 -22.75 8.45 -20.48
N GLU A 442 -22.08 9.46 -21.03
CA GLU A 442 -22.50 10.15 -22.25
C GLU A 442 -21.44 10.01 -23.34
N LEU A 443 -21.87 9.68 -24.56
CA LEU A 443 -20.98 9.64 -25.71
C LEU A 443 -20.68 11.07 -26.16
N ILE A 444 -19.40 11.45 -26.15
CA ILE A 444 -18.93 12.76 -26.62
C ILE A 444 -18.61 12.69 -28.11
N ILE A 445 -17.76 11.73 -28.50
CA ILE A 445 -17.23 11.59 -29.86
C ILE A 445 -17.26 10.12 -30.25
N GLN A 446 -17.90 9.81 -31.37
CA GLN A 446 -17.66 8.56 -32.10
C GLN A 446 -16.48 8.78 -33.05
N VAL A 447 -15.33 8.18 -32.76
CA VAL A 447 -14.09 8.36 -33.53
C VAL A 447 -14.18 7.54 -34.83
N ASN A 448 -14.61 6.28 -34.70
CA ASN A 448 -14.91 5.36 -35.78
C ASN A 448 -15.89 4.28 -35.28
N ASP A 449 -16.08 3.18 -36.01
CA ASP A 449 -17.01 2.10 -35.64
C ASP A 449 -16.59 1.33 -34.37
N ASP A 450 -15.33 1.43 -33.97
CA ASP A 450 -14.70 0.64 -32.90
C ASP A 450 -14.07 1.49 -31.79
N ASP A 451 -14.09 2.81 -31.91
CA ASP A 451 -13.43 3.75 -30.99
C ASP A 451 -14.37 4.91 -30.67
N PHE A 452 -14.54 5.15 -29.36
CA PHE A 452 -15.53 6.08 -28.81
C PHE A 452 -14.92 6.85 -27.64
N ILE A 453 -15.33 8.10 -27.44
CA ILE A 453 -14.93 8.89 -26.28
C ILE A 453 -16.17 9.25 -25.47
N TYR A 454 -16.14 8.91 -24.18
CA TYR A 454 -17.25 9.10 -23.26
C TYR A 454 -16.92 10.08 -22.13
N HIS A 455 -17.91 10.81 -21.66
CA HIS A 455 -17.92 11.51 -20.38
C HIS A 455 -18.61 10.64 -19.35
N VAL A 456 -17.91 10.28 -18.27
CA VAL A 456 -18.42 9.39 -17.24
C VAL A 456 -18.44 10.11 -15.90
N LEU A 457 -19.57 10.06 -15.21
CA LEU A 457 -19.72 10.58 -13.85
C LEU A 457 -19.78 9.44 -12.83
N THR A 458 -18.99 9.56 -11.77
CA THR A 458 -18.95 8.60 -10.66
C THR A 458 -19.20 9.31 -9.33
N PRO A 459 -19.73 8.63 -8.30
CA PRO A 459 -19.87 9.22 -6.96
C PRO A 459 -18.51 9.67 -6.42
N SER A 460 -18.50 10.57 -5.43
CA SER A 460 -17.29 10.91 -4.69
C SER A 460 -16.75 9.69 -3.92
N VAL A 461 -15.43 9.66 -3.76
CA VAL A 461 -14.73 8.69 -2.89
C VAL A 461 -15.04 8.92 -1.41
N SER A 462 -15.23 10.18 -1.02
CA SER A 462 -15.49 10.60 0.36
C SER A 462 -16.96 11.01 0.52
N GLU A 463 -17.57 10.64 1.65
CA GLU A 463 -18.92 11.09 1.99
C GLU A 463 -18.96 12.62 2.02
N GLY A 464 -19.83 13.23 1.20
CA GLY A 464 -19.93 14.69 1.06
C GLY A 464 -18.92 15.35 0.10
N GLY A 465 -18.04 14.58 -0.55
CA GLY A 465 -17.10 15.13 -1.55
C GLY A 465 -17.74 15.40 -2.92
N LYS A 466 -17.01 16.14 -3.78
CA LYS A 466 -17.44 16.48 -5.15
C LYS A 466 -17.54 15.22 -6.03
N VAL A 467 -18.51 15.22 -6.94
CA VAL A 467 -18.68 14.18 -7.95
C VAL A 467 -17.41 14.08 -8.80
N GLN A 468 -16.99 12.87 -9.13
CA GLN A 468 -15.83 12.65 -9.99
C GLN A 468 -16.28 12.53 -11.45
N ASP A 469 -15.50 13.11 -12.36
CA ASP A 469 -15.72 12.98 -13.80
C ASP A 469 -14.51 12.38 -14.51
N PHE A 470 -14.75 11.62 -15.58
CA PHE A 470 -13.72 11.00 -16.41
C PHE A 470 -14.04 11.24 -17.88
N ILE A 471 -13.00 11.48 -18.67
CA ILE A 471 -13.06 11.48 -20.13
C ILE A 471 -12.34 10.24 -20.62
N LEU A 472 -13.07 9.25 -21.13
CA LEU A 472 -12.57 7.91 -21.43
C LEU A 472 -12.60 7.60 -22.92
N LEU A 473 -11.46 7.24 -23.49
CA LEU A 473 -11.36 6.58 -24.79
C LEU A 473 -11.63 5.08 -24.61
N ALA A 474 -12.70 4.60 -25.25
CA ALA A 474 -13.07 3.19 -25.33
C ALA A 474 -12.73 2.64 -26.72
N SER A 475 -11.86 1.63 -26.78
CA SER A 475 -11.42 0.97 -28.00
C SER A 475 -11.81 -0.50 -27.96
N ARG A 476 -12.76 -0.92 -28.80
CA ARG A 476 -13.23 -2.30 -28.88
C ARG A 476 -12.60 -3.01 -30.08
N ARG A 477 -12.17 -4.27 -29.93
CA ARG A 477 -11.60 -5.08 -31.01
C ARG A 477 -12.12 -6.52 -30.94
N PRO A 478 -12.64 -7.08 -32.05
CA PRO A 478 -12.95 -8.50 -32.15
C PRO A 478 -11.66 -9.35 -32.20
N PRO A 479 -11.76 -10.68 -32.02
CA PRO A 479 -10.61 -11.58 -32.11
C PRO A 479 -10.01 -11.60 -33.52
N CYS A 480 -8.68 -11.68 -33.62
CA CYS A 480 -7.98 -11.78 -34.90
C CYS A 480 -7.94 -13.22 -35.40
N ASN A 481 -7.73 -14.19 -34.50
CA ASN A 481 -7.71 -15.62 -34.80
C ASN A 481 -8.64 -16.40 -33.85
N SER A 482 -8.93 -17.65 -34.22
CA SER A 482 -9.63 -18.59 -33.33
C SER A 482 -8.84 -18.78 -32.03
N GLY A 483 -9.49 -18.51 -30.90
CA GLY A 483 -8.88 -18.56 -29.56
C GLY A 483 -8.40 -17.22 -29.01
N ASP A 484 -8.29 -16.18 -29.85
CA ASP A 484 -8.03 -14.82 -29.38
C ASP A 484 -9.25 -14.27 -28.62
N PRO A 485 -9.05 -13.38 -27.64
CA PRO A 485 -10.17 -12.76 -26.93
C PRO A 485 -10.73 -11.56 -27.70
N TYR A 486 -11.99 -11.25 -27.40
CA TYR A 486 -12.54 -9.91 -27.63
C TYR A 486 -11.96 -8.95 -26.59
N VAL A 487 -11.63 -7.73 -27.01
CA VAL A 487 -11.00 -6.73 -26.13
C VAL A 487 -11.79 -5.43 -26.16
N ILE A 488 -12.07 -4.87 -24.99
CA ILE A 488 -12.67 -3.54 -24.82
C ILE A 488 -11.74 -2.78 -23.88
N ALA A 489 -10.89 -1.91 -24.44
CA ALA A 489 -9.89 -1.16 -23.67
C ALA A 489 -10.37 0.25 -23.34
N LEU A 490 -10.14 0.69 -22.11
CA LEU A 490 -10.53 1.98 -21.57
C LEU A 490 -9.31 2.72 -21.04
N ARG A 491 -9.18 4.00 -21.40
CA ARG A 491 -8.14 4.89 -20.84
C ARG A 491 -8.60 6.35 -20.81
N SER A 492 -8.04 7.15 -19.92
CA SER A 492 -8.31 8.57 -19.86
C SER A 492 -7.58 9.36 -20.95
N VAL A 493 -8.31 10.29 -21.57
CA VAL A 493 -7.78 11.27 -22.53
C VAL A 493 -8.19 12.68 -22.13
N THR A 494 -7.40 13.69 -22.49
CA THR A 494 -7.79 15.10 -22.29
C THR A 494 -8.33 15.69 -23.58
N LEU A 495 -9.48 16.35 -23.48
CA LEU A 495 -10.14 17.05 -24.57
C LEU A 495 -10.20 18.55 -24.25
N PRO A 496 -9.79 19.44 -25.18
CA PRO A 496 -9.93 20.88 -24.99
C PRO A 496 -11.39 21.32 -24.80
N THR A 497 -12.35 20.56 -25.34
CA THR A 497 -13.79 20.83 -25.19
C THR A 497 -14.35 20.47 -23.82
N HIS A 498 -13.65 19.64 -23.04
CA HIS A 498 -14.07 19.16 -21.72
C HIS A 498 -12.95 19.35 -20.69
N PRO A 499 -12.51 20.61 -20.45
CA PRO A 499 -11.48 20.88 -19.45
C PRO A 499 -11.98 20.56 -18.04
N PRO A 500 -11.09 20.36 -17.05
CA PRO A 500 -11.48 20.24 -15.66
C PRO A 500 -12.25 21.48 -15.21
N THR A 501 -13.44 21.30 -14.64
CA THR A 501 -14.27 22.38 -14.08
C THR A 501 -14.24 22.33 -12.55
N GLU A 502 -14.62 23.43 -11.88
CA GLU A 502 -14.66 23.44 -10.41
C GLU A 502 -15.77 22.55 -9.83
N ASP A 503 -16.79 22.20 -10.62
CA ASP A 503 -17.93 21.39 -10.18
C ASP A 503 -17.56 19.92 -9.97
N PHE A 504 -16.56 19.44 -10.71
CA PHE A 504 -16.13 18.04 -10.69
C PHE A 504 -14.68 17.89 -10.22
N ASN A 505 -14.38 16.73 -9.65
CA ASN A 505 -12.99 16.31 -9.44
C ASN A 505 -12.58 15.40 -10.59
N ARG A 506 -11.73 15.90 -11.51
CA ARG A 506 -11.27 15.15 -12.69
C ARG A 506 -10.47 13.92 -12.27
N GLY A 507 -11.05 12.75 -12.50
CA GLY A 507 -10.37 11.48 -12.35
C GLY A 507 -9.57 11.13 -13.61
N GLU A 508 -8.51 10.33 -13.42
CA GLU A 508 -7.71 9.78 -14.50
C GLU A 508 -7.68 8.26 -14.37
N MET A 509 -7.56 7.53 -15.48
CA MET A 509 -7.50 6.08 -15.55
C MET A 509 -6.48 5.68 -16.62
N LEU A 510 -5.40 5.03 -16.20
CA LEU A 510 -4.29 4.73 -17.10
C LEU A 510 -4.62 3.58 -18.06
N CYS A 511 -5.17 2.47 -17.52
CA CYS A 511 -5.56 1.31 -18.30
C CYS A 511 -6.64 0.52 -17.54
N ALA A 512 -7.76 0.26 -18.21
CA ALA A 512 -8.78 -0.66 -17.74
C ALA A 512 -9.52 -1.31 -18.91
N GLY A 513 -10.42 -2.23 -18.63
CA GLY A 513 -11.35 -2.75 -19.64
C GLY A 513 -11.62 -4.23 -19.52
N PHE A 514 -12.32 -4.77 -20.53
CA PHE A 514 -12.78 -6.14 -20.57
C PHE A 514 -11.98 -6.97 -21.57
N ILE A 515 -11.71 -8.21 -21.18
CA ILE A 515 -11.24 -9.28 -22.08
C ILE A 515 -12.22 -10.43 -21.96
N ILE A 516 -12.74 -10.87 -23.10
CA ILE A 516 -13.79 -11.88 -23.17
C ILE A 516 -13.26 -13.06 -23.99
N TYR A 517 -13.18 -14.22 -23.37
CA TYR A 517 -12.81 -15.47 -24.03
C TYR A 517 -14.05 -16.33 -24.29
N GLU A 518 -14.08 -16.97 -25.45
CA GLU A 518 -15.06 -18.01 -25.74
C GLU A 518 -14.61 -19.33 -25.10
N VAL A 519 -15.39 -19.84 -24.14
CA VAL A 519 -15.13 -21.15 -23.51
C VAL A 519 -15.90 -22.25 -24.25
N SER A 520 -17.13 -21.93 -24.65
CA SER A 520 -17.96 -22.75 -25.54
C SER A 520 -18.94 -21.84 -26.30
N LYS A 521 -19.69 -22.41 -27.26
CA LYS A 521 -20.66 -21.66 -28.08
C LYS A 521 -21.69 -20.85 -27.26
N SER A 522 -21.96 -21.24 -26.03
CA SER A 522 -22.92 -20.56 -25.14
C SER A 522 -22.30 -19.98 -23.88
N VAL A 523 -21.01 -20.21 -23.60
CA VAL A 523 -20.35 -19.79 -22.36
C VAL A 523 -19.13 -18.94 -22.68
N SER A 524 -19.06 -17.77 -22.06
CA SER A 524 -17.91 -16.87 -22.15
C SER A 524 -17.29 -16.65 -20.78
N LYS A 525 -15.96 -16.53 -20.76
CA LYS A 525 -15.21 -16.08 -19.59
C LYS A 525 -14.97 -14.58 -19.74
N ILE A 526 -15.51 -13.82 -18.81
CA ILE A 526 -15.45 -12.36 -18.82
C ILE A 526 -14.47 -11.93 -17.74
N SER A 527 -13.46 -11.15 -18.13
CA SER A 527 -12.44 -10.63 -17.24
C SER A 527 -12.38 -9.11 -17.34
N TYR A 528 -12.60 -8.40 -16.24
CA TYR A 528 -12.36 -6.95 -16.16
C TYR A 528 -11.02 -6.69 -15.50
N TYR A 529 -10.20 -5.84 -16.10
CA TYR A 529 -8.89 -5.43 -15.61
C TYR A 529 -8.90 -3.94 -15.31
N ASN A 530 -8.13 -3.54 -14.30
CA ASN A 530 -7.89 -2.14 -14.01
C ASN A 530 -6.51 -1.96 -13.38
N GLN A 531 -5.74 -1.02 -13.91
CA GLN A 531 -4.54 -0.50 -13.27
C GLN A 531 -4.96 0.66 -12.36
N THR A 532 -4.87 0.42 -11.05
CA THR A 532 -5.40 1.33 -10.04
C THR A 532 -4.59 2.63 -9.98
N ASN A 533 -5.29 3.73 -9.71
CA ASN A 533 -4.74 5.06 -9.47
C ASN A 533 -5.34 5.64 -8.17
N PRO A 534 -4.85 6.76 -7.63
CA PRO A 534 -5.33 7.32 -6.37
C PRO A 534 -6.83 7.66 -6.35
N GLY A 535 -7.46 7.92 -7.50
CA GLY A 535 -8.89 8.20 -7.60
C GLY A 535 -9.75 6.94 -7.47
N VAL A 536 -9.29 5.82 -8.03
CA VAL A 536 -10.03 4.53 -8.05
C VAL A 536 -9.66 3.64 -6.86
N LEU A 537 -8.45 3.80 -6.31
CA LEU A 537 -7.89 2.96 -5.26
C LEU A 537 -8.79 2.84 -4.02
N PRO A 538 -9.41 3.91 -3.49
CA PRO A 538 -10.20 3.80 -2.28
C PRO A 538 -11.45 2.93 -2.40
N TYR A 539 -12.01 2.77 -3.61
CA TYR A 539 -13.15 1.88 -3.89
C TYR A 539 -12.74 0.41 -3.92
N ILE A 540 -11.58 0.09 -4.49
CA ILE A 540 -11.15 -1.31 -4.59
C ILE A 540 -10.40 -1.77 -3.35
N SER A 541 -9.72 -0.87 -2.64
CA SER A 541 -8.94 -1.23 -1.46
C SER A 541 -9.81 -1.73 -0.32
N THR A 542 -11.06 -1.27 -0.19
CA THR A 542 -12.07 -1.84 0.72
C THR A 542 -12.33 -3.31 0.41
N ASP A 543 -12.48 -3.65 -0.86
CA ASP A 543 -12.80 -5.00 -1.32
C ASP A 543 -11.58 -5.93 -1.19
N ILE A 544 -10.38 -5.45 -1.56
CA ILE A 544 -9.11 -6.20 -1.40
C ILE A 544 -8.77 -6.42 0.07
N ALA A 545 -9.05 -5.43 0.93
CA ALA A 545 -8.89 -5.59 2.37
C ALA A 545 -9.88 -6.62 2.94
N GLY A 546 -11.05 -6.77 2.32
CA GLY A 546 -12.14 -7.66 2.76
C GLY A 546 -13.22 -6.97 3.60
N LEU A 547 -13.23 -5.63 3.62
CA LEU A 547 -14.25 -4.81 4.30
C LEU A 547 -15.56 -4.74 3.51
N SER A 548 -15.50 -4.97 2.21
CA SER A 548 -16.64 -4.91 1.30
C SER A 548 -16.55 -6.04 0.27
N SER A 549 -17.66 -6.31 -0.40
CA SER A 549 -17.70 -7.13 -1.61
C SER A 549 -18.46 -6.43 -2.72
N SER A 550 -18.40 -5.10 -2.72
CA SER A 550 -19.09 -4.23 -3.66
C SER A 550 -18.76 -4.57 -5.11
N PHE A 551 -17.49 -4.79 -5.46
CA PHE A 551 -17.04 -5.18 -6.78
C PHE A 551 -17.50 -6.59 -7.17
N CYS A 552 -17.48 -7.54 -6.23
CA CYS A 552 -18.02 -8.88 -6.49
C CYS A 552 -19.53 -8.82 -6.76
N TYR A 553 -20.27 -7.97 -6.03
CA TYR A 553 -21.69 -7.74 -6.28
C TYR A 553 -21.93 -7.01 -7.62
N THR A 554 -21.16 -5.97 -7.95
CA THR A 554 -21.23 -5.28 -9.24
C THR A 554 -20.97 -6.23 -10.41
N PHE A 555 -19.96 -7.09 -10.29
CA PHE A 555 -19.67 -8.07 -11.35
C PHE A 555 -20.69 -9.20 -11.41
N HIS A 556 -21.31 -9.55 -10.29
CA HIS A 556 -22.48 -10.42 -10.28
C HIS A 556 -23.67 -9.76 -11.00
N SER A 557 -23.95 -8.47 -10.74
CA SER A 557 -24.96 -7.68 -11.46
C SER A 557 -24.65 -7.59 -12.95
N CYS A 558 -23.38 -7.43 -13.34
CA CYS A 558 -22.94 -7.54 -14.73
C CYS A 558 -23.31 -8.90 -15.34
N SER A 559 -23.04 -9.98 -14.61
CA SER A 559 -23.35 -11.35 -15.06
C SER A 559 -24.86 -11.55 -15.25
N GLN A 560 -25.69 -11.01 -14.33
CA GLN A 560 -27.15 -11.03 -14.45
C GLN A 560 -27.64 -10.21 -15.65
N TYR A 561 -27.13 -8.98 -15.82
CA TYR A 561 -27.46 -8.12 -16.95
C TYR A 561 -27.18 -8.82 -18.29
N LEU A 562 -26.05 -9.51 -18.42
CA LEU A 562 -25.71 -10.24 -19.64
C LEU A 562 -26.65 -11.43 -19.89
N LEU A 563 -27.05 -12.14 -18.83
CA LEU A 563 -28.00 -13.25 -18.92
C LEU A 563 -29.40 -12.77 -19.34
N GLU A 564 -29.88 -11.67 -18.76
CA GLU A 564 -31.17 -11.05 -19.11
C GLU A 564 -31.20 -10.55 -20.57
N ASN A 565 -30.06 -10.06 -21.07
CA ASN A 565 -29.92 -9.54 -22.43
C ASN A 565 -29.35 -10.56 -23.43
N ARG A 566 -29.34 -11.85 -23.07
CA ARG A 566 -28.81 -12.94 -23.89
C ARG A 566 -29.51 -13.05 -25.26
N THR A 567 -30.82 -12.81 -25.29
CA THR A 567 -31.69 -13.02 -26.47
C THR A 567 -32.33 -11.75 -27.03
N ARG A 568 -32.14 -10.58 -26.40
CA ARG A 568 -32.69 -9.32 -26.94
C ARG A 568 -32.06 -9.03 -28.30
N HIS A 569 -32.80 -9.18 -29.38
CA HIS A 569 -32.37 -8.74 -30.70
C HIS A 569 -32.26 -7.21 -30.69
N SER A 570 -31.05 -6.69 -30.49
CA SER A 570 -30.70 -5.34 -30.93
C SER A 570 -30.44 -5.45 -32.43
N GLU A 571 -31.25 -4.77 -33.24
CA GLU A 571 -31.00 -4.57 -34.66
C GLU A 571 -29.61 -3.94 -34.83
N VAL A 572 -28.61 -4.76 -35.20
CA VAL A 572 -27.30 -4.30 -35.67
C VAL A 572 -27.28 -4.54 -37.17
N PRO A 573 -27.02 -3.53 -38.01
CA PRO A 573 -26.94 -3.73 -39.45
C PRO A 573 -25.80 -4.69 -39.80
N PRO A 574 -25.93 -5.52 -40.84
CA PRO A 574 -24.99 -6.60 -41.12
C PRO A 574 -23.61 -6.05 -41.49
N TYR A 575 -22.58 -6.62 -40.86
CA TYR A 575 -21.19 -6.53 -41.32
C TYR A 575 -21.14 -6.98 -42.79
N THR A 576 -20.84 -6.05 -43.69
CA THR A 576 -20.51 -6.37 -45.08
C THR A 576 -19.03 -6.73 -45.13
N THR A 577 -18.75 -8.03 -45.10
CA THR A 577 -17.48 -8.58 -45.57
C THR A 577 -17.39 -8.37 -47.07
N ASN A 578 -16.72 -7.31 -47.52
CA ASN A 578 -16.28 -7.23 -48.91
C ASN A 578 -15.02 -8.07 -49.08
N VAL A 579 -15.23 -9.30 -49.55
CA VAL A 579 -14.23 -10.07 -50.28
C VAL A 579 -14.33 -9.66 -51.74
N SER A 580 -13.33 -8.92 -52.23
CA SER A 580 -12.83 -8.95 -53.60
C SER A 580 -11.48 -8.24 -53.65
#